data_AF-A0A522CHU5-F1
#
_entry.id   AF-A0A522CHU5-F1
#
_cell.length_a   1.000
_cell.length_b   1.000
_cell.length_c   1.000
_cell.angle_alpha   90.00
_cell.angle_beta   90.00
_cell.angle_gamma   90.00
#
_symmetry.space_group_name_H-M   'P 1'
#
loop_
_entity.id
_entity.type
_entity.pdbx_description
1 polymer ?
#
loop_
_entity_poly.entity_id
_entity_poly.type
_entity_poly.pdbx_seq_one_letter_code
_entity_poly.pdbx_strand_id
1 'polypeptide(L)'
;MSGFLPSTPVSAETAMQGLRAGAVRAPDPKTADAAKDFEAVFLSEMFSHMFEGVDVDPMFGGGSGEKLFRSMMIQEYGKNMAKHGGIGISDQLQKMMIQMQEKGQST
;
A
#
# COMPACT_ATOMS: atom_id res chain seq x y z
N MET A 1 13.62 -61.05 6.65
CA MET A 1 12.35 -60.32 6.59
C MET A 1 12.52 -59.03 7.38
N SER A 2 12.29 -57.90 6.72
CA SER A 2 12.37 -56.50 7.14
C SER A 2 11.84 -56.26 8.57
N GLY A 3 12.39 -55.38 9.41
CA GLY A 3 12.92 -54.04 9.18
C GLY A 3 12.09 -53.09 10.06
N PHE A 4 12.51 -52.91 11.33
CA PHE A 4 11.83 -52.08 12.33
C PHE A 4 12.22 -50.61 12.12
N LEU A 5 11.27 -49.75 11.77
CA LEU A 5 11.50 -48.31 11.64
C LEU A 5 11.24 -47.60 12.98
N PRO A 6 12.13 -46.72 13.46
CA PRO A 6 11.84 -45.85 14.60
C PRO A 6 10.99 -44.65 14.15
N SER A 7 9.86 -44.41 14.81
CA SER A 7 9.14 -43.13 14.69
C SER A 7 9.76 -42.12 15.65
N THR A 8 10.49 -41.13 15.15
CA THR A 8 10.87 -39.99 15.98
C THR A 8 9.66 -39.06 16.18
N PRO A 9 9.37 -38.61 17.40
CA PRO A 9 8.39 -37.55 17.62
C PRO A 9 8.96 -36.25 17.07
N VAL A 10 8.16 -35.52 16.28
CA VAL A 10 8.47 -34.15 15.88
C VAL A 10 8.55 -33.31 17.15
N SER A 11 9.75 -32.87 17.54
CA SER A 11 9.97 -32.07 18.75
C SER A 11 9.15 -30.78 18.69
N ALA A 12 8.62 -30.36 19.85
CA ALA A 12 7.80 -29.15 20.00
C ALA A 12 8.51 -27.87 19.51
N GLU A 13 9.84 -27.85 19.45
CA GLU A 13 10.64 -26.78 18.85
C GLU A 13 10.40 -26.61 17.35
N THR A 14 10.25 -27.70 16.59
CA THR A 14 9.97 -27.65 15.15
C THR A 14 8.55 -27.14 14.89
N ALA A 15 7.59 -27.53 15.74
CA ALA A 15 6.22 -27.03 15.67
C ALA A 15 6.14 -25.53 16.00
N MET A 16 6.89 -25.05 17.00
CA MET A 16 6.98 -23.63 17.33
C MET A 16 7.75 -22.81 16.29
N GLN A 17 8.74 -23.40 15.60
CA GLN A 17 9.42 -22.76 14.47
C GLN A 17 8.51 -22.59 13.25
N GLY A 18 7.67 -23.58 12.94
CA GLY A 18 6.65 -23.47 11.88
C GLY A 18 5.63 -22.36 12.17
N LEU A 19 5.25 -22.19 13.43
CA LEU A 19 4.33 -21.12 13.86
C LEU A 19 4.94 -19.71 13.72
N ARG A 20 6.26 -19.58 13.88
CA ARG A 20 6.99 -18.32 13.67
C ARG A 20 7.21 -18.00 12.18
N ALA A 21 7.39 -19.03 11.35
CA ALA A 21 7.55 -18.87 9.91
C ALA A 21 6.24 -18.49 9.19
N GLY A 22 5.08 -18.81 9.77
CA GLY A 22 3.75 -18.48 9.22
C GLY A 22 3.10 -17.20 9.76
N ALA A 23 3.79 -16.43 10.61
CA ALA A 23 3.26 -15.17 11.10
C ALA A 23 3.34 -14.12 9.98
N VAL A 24 2.18 -13.71 9.44
CA VAL A 24 2.06 -12.62 8.47
C VAL A 24 2.85 -11.43 9.00
N ARG A 25 3.97 -11.11 8.36
CA ARG A 25 4.82 -10.01 8.79
C ARG A 25 4.05 -8.73 8.55
N ALA A 26 3.84 -7.95 9.61
CA ALA A 26 3.27 -6.62 9.45
C ALA A 26 4.16 -5.81 8.48
N PRO A 27 3.56 -4.97 7.60
CA PRO A 27 4.33 -4.10 6.72
C PRO A 27 5.30 -3.28 7.55
N ASP A 28 6.55 -3.15 7.07
CA ASP A 28 7.46 -2.21 7.72
C ASP A 28 6.93 -0.77 7.53
N PRO A 29 7.17 0.15 8.48
CA PRO A 29 6.65 1.52 8.40
C PRO A 29 6.96 2.23 7.08
N LYS A 30 8.14 1.99 6.48
CA LYS A 30 8.51 2.61 5.20
C LYS A 30 7.68 2.08 4.05
N THR A 31 7.39 0.78 4.03
CA THR A 31 6.49 0.18 3.04
C THR A 31 5.06 0.73 3.19
N ALA A 32 4.58 0.88 4.43
CA ALA A 32 3.26 1.44 4.70
C ALA A 32 3.17 2.92 4.25
N ASP A 33 4.18 3.72 4.54
CA ASP A 33 4.24 5.14 4.14
C ASP A 33 4.35 5.28 2.62
N ALA A 34 5.23 4.51 1.97
CA ALA A 34 5.37 4.52 0.52
C ALA A 34 4.07 4.10 -0.20
N ALA A 35 3.35 3.13 0.36
CA ALA A 35 2.07 2.71 -0.18
C ALA A 35 0.97 3.78 -0.03
N LYS A 36 0.96 4.52 1.09
CA LYS A 36 0.07 5.67 1.29
C LYS A 36 0.42 6.83 0.36
N ASP A 37 1.70 7.12 0.16
CA ASP A 37 2.15 8.15 -0.78
C ASP A 37 1.78 7.82 -2.22
N PHE A 38 1.89 6.54 -2.60
CA PHE A 38 1.42 6.06 -3.89
C PHE A 38 -0.09 6.30 -4.07
N GLU A 39 -0.89 5.92 -3.07
CA GLU A 39 -2.34 6.15 -3.11
C GLU A 39 -2.68 7.65 -3.14
N ALA A 40 -1.92 8.50 -2.43
CA ALA A 40 -2.10 9.95 -2.47
C ALA A 40 -1.85 10.53 -3.87
N VAL A 41 -0.80 10.09 -4.56
CA VAL A 41 -0.53 10.51 -5.95
C VAL A 41 -1.62 10.03 -6.88
N PHE A 42 -2.05 8.77 -6.76
CA PHE A 42 -3.14 8.22 -7.54
C PHE A 42 -4.43 9.02 -7.38
N LEU A 43 -4.83 9.29 -6.13
CA LEU A 43 -6.04 10.07 -5.84
C LEU A 43 -5.93 11.51 -6.35
N SER A 44 -4.75 12.12 -6.26
CA SER A 44 -4.50 13.45 -6.81
C SER A 44 -4.73 13.48 -8.32
N GLU A 45 -4.28 12.46 -9.05
CA GLU A 45 -4.50 12.37 -10.50
C GLU A 45 -5.98 12.20 -10.85
N MET A 46 -6.69 11.34 -10.11
CA MET A 46 -8.13 11.16 -10.29
C MET A 46 -8.90 12.45 -10.03
N PHE A 47 -8.53 13.19 -8.98
CA PHE A 47 -9.12 14.49 -8.68
C PHE A 47 -8.80 15.54 -9.75
N SER A 48 -7.59 15.53 -10.33
CA SER A 48 -7.26 16.42 -11.45
C SER A 48 -8.28 16.28 -12.58
N HIS A 49 -8.59 15.06 -13.00
CA HIS A 49 -9.61 14.82 -14.04
C HIS A 49 -11.02 15.25 -13.64
N MET A 50 -11.39 15.12 -12.36
CA MET A 50 -12.68 15.64 -11.86
C MET A 50 -12.75 17.17 -11.91
N PHE A 51 -11.65 17.86 -11.60
CA PHE A 51 -11.58 19.33 -11.59
C PHE A 51 -11.34 19.96 -12.96
N GLU A 52 -10.85 19.20 -13.94
CA GLU A 52 -10.72 19.63 -15.34
C GLU A 52 -12.08 19.92 -15.99
N GLY A 53 -13.13 19.19 -15.59
CA GLY A 53 -14.50 19.41 -16.06
C GLY A 53 -15.25 20.56 -15.38
N VAL A 54 -14.60 21.29 -14.46
CA VAL A 54 -15.22 22.41 -13.74
C VAL A 54 -14.89 23.72 -14.43
N ASP A 55 -15.91 24.35 -15.02
CA ASP A 55 -15.78 25.66 -15.65
C ASP A 55 -15.28 26.71 -14.65
N VAL A 56 -14.46 27.63 -15.16
CA VAL A 56 -13.95 28.79 -14.43
C VAL A 56 -14.71 30.04 -14.85
N ASP A 57 -14.80 31.02 -13.94
CA ASP A 57 -15.42 32.30 -14.28
C ASP A 57 -14.70 32.95 -15.47
N PRO A 58 -15.41 33.35 -16.55
CA PRO A 58 -14.78 33.90 -17.75
C PRO A 58 -14.06 35.24 -17.54
N MET A 59 -14.44 36.02 -16.52
CA MET A 59 -13.86 37.34 -16.24
C MET A 59 -12.83 37.33 -15.11
N PHE A 60 -12.98 36.43 -14.14
CA PHE A 60 -12.18 36.42 -12.92
C PHE A 60 -11.45 35.09 -12.64
N GLY A 61 -11.66 34.05 -13.46
CA GLY A 61 -11.08 32.71 -13.27
C GLY A 61 -10.11 32.27 -14.37
N GLY A 62 -9.45 31.12 -14.15
CA GLY A 62 -8.66 30.41 -15.17
C GLY A 62 -7.21 30.86 -15.35
N GLY A 63 -6.73 31.81 -14.53
CA GLY A 63 -5.36 32.32 -14.59
C GLY A 63 -4.29 31.35 -14.05
N SER A 64 -3.01 31.61 -14.34
CA SER A 64 -1.88 30.75 -13.90
C SER A 64 -1.78 30.61 -12.38
N GLY A 65 -2.13 31.66 -11.62
CA GLY A 65 -2.15 31.60 -10.16
C GLY A 65 -3.22 30.66 -9.62
N GLU A 66 -4.42 30.70 -10.22
CA GLU A 66 -5.50 29.77 -9.87
C GLU A 66 -5.14 28.34 -10.24
N LYS A 67 -4.54 28.10 -11.41
CA LYS A 67 -4.09 26.77 -11.84
C LYS A 67 -3.07 26.17 -10.86
N LEU A 68 -2.09 26.96 -10.43
CA LEU A 68 -1.10 26.52 -9.45
C LEU A 68 -1.76 26.23 -8.08
N PHE A 69 -2.61 27.13 -7.60
CA PHE A 69 -3.32 26.94 -6.34
C PHE A 69 -4.21 25.68 -6.38
N ARG A 70 -4.97 25.50 -7.46
CA ARG A 70 -5.81 24.33 -7.68
C ARG A 70 -5.00 23.04 -7.67
N SER A 71 -3.84 23.01 -8.33
CA SER A 71 -2.94 21.86 -8.32
C SER A 71 -2.48 21.50 -6.90
N MET A 72 -2.04 22.49 -6.12
CA MET A 72 -1.64 22.24 -4.72
C MET A 72 -2.82 21.77 -3.86
N MET A 73 -4.00 22.36 -4.04
CA MET A 73 -5.22 21.96 -3.35
C MET A 73 -5.60 20.50 -3.65
N ILE A 74 -5.55 20.11 -4.92
CA ILE A 74 -5.82 18.73 -5.36
C ILE A 74 -4.83 17.76 -4.71
N GLN A 75 -3.54 18.10 -4.66
CA GLN A 75 -2.53 17.27 -4.00
C GLN A 75 -2.82 17.10 -2.51
N GLU A 76 -3.23 18.16 -1.82
CA GLU A 76 -3.58 18.07 -0.40
C GLU A 76 -4.86 17.27 -0.17
N TYR A 77 -5.84 17.31 -1.08
CA TYR A 77 -6.99 16.41 -1.01
C TYR A 77 -6.57 14.95 -1.16
N GLY A 78 -5.72 14.62 -2.14
CA GLY A 78 -5.21 13.26 -2.33
C GLY A 78 -4.47 12.74 -1.09
N LYS A 79 -3.57 13.54 -0.52
CA LYS A 79 -2.84 13.21 0.72
C LYS A 79 -3.78 13.03 1.92
N ASN A 80 -4.72 13.94 2.12
CA ASN A 80 -5.64 13.85 3.25
C ASN A 80 -6.53 12.61 3.14
N MET A 81 -7.02 12.29 1.94
CA MET A 81 -7.86 11.11 1.74
C MET A 81 -7.06 9.82 1.96
N ALA A 82 -5.84 9.70 1.39
CA ALA A 82 -4.96 8.56 1.63
C ALA A 82 -4.62 8.37 3.13
N LYS A 83 -4.43 9.45 3.88
CA LYS A 83 -4.17 9.40 5.33
C LYS A 83 -5.35 8.91 6.16
N HIS A 84 -6.59 9.19 5.75
CA HIS A 84 -7.81 8.88 6.50
C HIS A 84 -8.52 7.59 6.04
N GLY A 85 -7.82 6.71 5.32
CA GLY A 85 -8.33 5.39 4.91
C GLY A 85 -8.41 5.19 3.41
N GLY A 86 -8.30 6.25 2.61
CA GLY A 86 -8.16 6.17 1.15
C GLY A 86 -9.29 5.38 0.49
N ILE A 87 -8.93 4.65 -0.57
CA ILE A 87 -9.81 3.72 -1.29
C ILE A 87 -9.31 2.27 -1.21
N GLY A 88 -8.24 2.02 -0.42
CA GLY A 88 -7.67 0.70 -0.15
C GLY A 88 -6.59 0.25 -1.15
N ILE A 89 -6.07 1.15 -1.99
CA ILE A 89 -4.95 0.83 -2.88
C ILE A 89 -3.67 0.60 -2.06
N SER A 90 -3.43 1.44 -1.06
CA SER A 90 -2.26 1.32 -0.20
C SER A 90 -2.22 -0.03 0.53
N ASP A 91 -3.36 -0.53 0.98
CA ASP A 91 -3.49 -1.84 1.65
C ASP A 91 -3.16 -3.01 0.71
N GLN A 92 -3.66 -2.95 -0.53
CA GLN A 92 -3.37 -3.97 -1.54
C GLN A 92 -1.89 -3.98 -1.90
N LEU A 93 -1.29 -2.80 -2.07
CA LEU A 93 0.12 -2.66 -2.40
C LEU A 93 1.02 -3.21 -1.28
N GLN A 94 0.71 -2.90 -0.02
CA GLN A 94 1.43 -3.46 1.13
C GLN A 94 1.41 -4.99 1.15
N LYS A 95 0.23 -5.60 0.91
CA LYS A 95 0.09 -7.06 0.83
C LYS A 95 0.94 -7.66 -0.29
N MET A 96 0.95 -7.04 -1.46
CA MET A 96 1.77 -7.50 -2.58
C MET A 96 3.27 -7.41 -2.26
N MET A 97 3.72 -6.33 -1.63
CA MET A 97 5.12 -6.17 -1.25
C MET A 97 5.58 -7.21 -0.23
N ILE A 98 4.74 -7.55 0.76
CA ILE A 98 5.04 -8.62 1.73
C ILE A 98 5.16 -9.97 1.00
N GLN A 99 4.22 -10.30 0.12
CA GLN A 99 4.28 -11.55 -0.65
C GLN A 99 5.53 -11.65 -1.53
N MET A 100 5.99 -10.55 -2.11
CA MET A 100 7.23 -10.51 -2.90
C MET A 100 8.47 -10.72 -2.03
N GLN A 101 8.50 -10.15 -0.82
CA GLN A 101 9.59 -10.35 0.13
C GLN A 101 9.68 -11.81 0.62
N GLU A 102 8.54 -12.46 0.87
CA GLU A 102 8.48 -13.87 1.26
C GLU A 102 9.00 -14.80 0.16
N LYS A 103 8.65 -14.54 -1.10
CA LYS A 103 9.14 -15.31 -2.26
C LYS A 103 10.65 -15.16 -2.48
N GLY A 104 11.20 -13.95 -2.30
CA GLY A 104 12.63 -13.69 -2.48
C GLY A 104 13.52 -14.23 -1.35
N GLN A 105 12.95 -14.54 -0.17
CA GLN A 105 13.67 -15.19 0.94
C GLN A 105 13.69 -16.72 0.84
N SER A 106 12.89 -17.30 -0.06
CA SER A 106 12.70 -18.75 -0.21
C SER A 106 13.57 -19.38 -1.31
N THR A 107 14.47 -18.61 -1.92
CA THR A 107 15.46 -19.02 -2.94
C THR A 107 16.85 -18.63 -2.51
#